data_AF-A0A0S8KHZ3-F1
#
_entry.id   AF-A0A0S8KHZ3-F1
#
_cell.length_a   1.000
_cell.length_b   1.000
_cell.length_c   1.000
_cell.angle_alpha   90.00
_cell.angle_beta   90.00
_cell.angle_gamma   90.00
#
_symmetry.space_group_name_H-M   'P 1'
#
loop_
_entity.id
_entity.type
_entity.pdbx_description
1 polymer ?
#
loop_
_entity_poly.entity_id
_entity_poly.type
_entity_poly.pdbx_seq_one_letter_code
_entity_poly.pdbx_strand_id
1 'polypeptide(L)'
;TVPGLLKDKLQKILNGHGVVQDIDDLFEWSKSLKLSRCGLGHTAANPIVTSIQNFRHLYEKLVLRDREFETGFNLAESVRESCEAAGRPVNI
;
A
#
# COMPACT_ATOMS: atom_id res chain seq x y z
N THR A 1 6.19 -8.03 -8.82
CA THR A 1 5.92 -7.44 -10.16
C THR A 1 5.17 -6.12 -9.97
N VAL A 2 5.15 -5.21 -10.95
CA VAL A 2 4.42 -3.92 -10.81
C VAL A 2 2.94 -4.10 -10.44
N PRO A 3 2.17 -5.04 -11.03
CA PRO A 3 0.80 -5.30 -10.59
C PRO A 3 0.69 -5.75 -9.13
N GLY A 4 1.64 -6.57 -8.66
CA GLY A 4 1.72 -6.97 -7.25
C GLY A 4 1.96 -5.77 -6.33
N LEU A 5 2.88 -4.87 -6.70
CA LEU A 5 3.16 -3.66 -5.92
C LEU A 5 1.93 -2.75 -5.79
N LEU A 6 1.19 -2.56 -6.89
CA LEU A 6 -0.07 -1.81 -6.88
C LEU A 6 -1.12 -2.46 -5.96
N LYS A 7 -1.23 -3.79 -5.99
CA LYS A 7 -2.11 -4.55 -5.08
C LYS A 7 -1.71 -4.36 -3.62
N ASP A 8 -0.43 -4.51 -3.30
CA ASP A 8 0.05 -4.44 -1.91
C ASP A 8 -0.13 -3.02 -1.34
N LYS A 9 0.12 -1.99 -2.17
CA LYS A 9 -0.15 -0.58 -1.84
C LYS A 9 -1.65 -0.32 -1.63
N LEU A 10 -2.52 -0.90 -2.46
CA LEU A 10 -3.96 -0.82 -2.24
C LEU A 10 -4.36 -1.49 -0.92
N GLN A 11 -3.81 -2.67 -0.61
CA GLN A 11 -4.08 -3.36 0.65
C GLN A 11 -3.63 -2.55 1.87
N LYS A 12 -2.49 -1.86 1.78
CA LYS A 12 -2.03 -0.91 2.81
C LYS A 12 -3.09 0.17 3.10
N ILE A 13 -3.69 0.76 2.07
CA ILE A 13 -4.78 1.74 2.22
C ILE A 13 -6.01 1.10 2.87
N LEU A 14 -6.42 -0.08 2.40
CA LEU A 14 -7.60 -0.79 2.91
C LEU A 14 -7.45 -1.23 4.38
N ASN A 15 -6.22 -1.49 4.82
CA ASN A 15 -5.90 -1.86 6.19
C ASN A 15 -5.77 -0.65 7.14
N GLY A 16 -6.05 0.58 6.67
CA GLY A 16 -5.98 1.79 7.50
C GLY A 16 -4.57 2.31 7.76
N HIS A 17 -3.57 1.80 7.03
CA HIS A 17 -2.18 2.26 7.10
C HIS A 17 -1.81 3.19 5.93
N GLY A 18 -2.77 3.54 5.07
CA GLY A 18 -2.53 4.38 3.91
C GLY A 18 -2.30 5.85 4.27
N VAL A 19 -1.49 6.55 3.50
CA VAL A 19 -1.34 8.02 3.52
C VAL A 19 -1.80 8.61 2.19
N VAL A 20 -2.00 9.93 2.12
CA VAL A 20 -2.46 10.61 0.89
C VAL A 20 -1.54 10.30 -0.31
N GLN A 21 -0.23 10.29 -0.08
CA GLN A 21 0.79 9.96 -1.09
C GLN A 21 0.59 8.56 -1.69
N ASP A 22 0.05 7.59 -0.93
CA ASP A 22 -0.16 6.22 -1.43
C ASP A 22 -1.18 6.19 -2.58
N ILE A 23 -2.15 7.12 -2.60
CA ILE A 23 -3.14 7.24 -3.70
C ILE A 23 -2.46 7.74 -4.98
N ASP A 24 -1.54 8.70 -4.84
CA ASP A 24 -0.84 9.29 -5.98
C ASP A 24 0.24 8.33 -6.53
N ASP A 25 0.92 7.58 -5.64
CA ASP A 25 1.79 6.46 -6.00
C ASP A 25 1.06 5.44 -6.89
N LEU A 26 -0.17 5.05 -6.51
CA LEU A 26 -0.97 4.11 -7.32
C LEU A 26 -1.21 4.62 -8.74
N PHE A 27 -1.44 5.93 -8.93
CA PHE A 27 -1.54 6.52 -10.25
C PHE A 27 -0.20 6.51 -10.98
N GLU A 28 0.86 7.00 -10.36
CA GLU A 28 2.16 7.15 -11.03
C GLU A 28 2.72 5.80 -11.46
N TRP A 29 2.68 4.81 -10.58
CA TRP A 29 3.21 3.48 -10.86
C TRP A 29 2.39 2.74 -11.91
N SER A 30 1.08 3.01 -12.00
CA SER A 30 0.21 2.43 -13.03
C SER A 30 0.63 2.77 -14.45
N LYS A 31 1.27 3.93 -14.67
CA LYS A 31 1.72 4.37 -16.01
C LYS A 31 2.73 3.41 -16.61
N SER A 32 3.60 2.83 -15.78
CA SER A 32 4.62 1.86 -16.23
C SER A 32 4.02 0.59 -16.85
N LEU A 33 2.79 0.21 -16.45
CA LEU A 33 2.12 -0.97 -17.00
C LEU A 33 1.71 -0.81 -18.46
N LYS A 34 1.58 0.43 -18.96
CA LYS A 34 1.30 0.71 -20.38
C LYS A 34 2.45 0.31 -21.31
N LEU A 35 3.65 0.06 -20.77
CA LEU A 35 4.82 -0.42 -21.51
C LEU A 35 4.93 -1.96 -21.55
N SER A 36 3.96 -2.68 -20.98
CA SER A 36 3.95 -4.15 -21.00
C SER A 36 3.90 -4.68 -22.43
N ARG A 37 4.32 -5.94 -22.66
CA ARG A 37 4.32 -6.53 -24.01
C ARG A 37 3.03 -7.26 -24.38
N CYS A 38 2.12 -7.42 -23.42
CA CYS A 38 0.87 -8.16 -23.60
C CYS A 38 -0.32 -7.34 -23.09
N GLY A 39 -1.50 -7.56 -23.67
CA GLY A 39 -2.72 -6.81 -23.33
C GLY A 39 -3.12 -6.93 -21.85
N LEU A 40 -2.82 -8.06 -21.21
CA LEU A 40 -3.06 -8.24 -19.78
C LEU A 40 -2.25 -7.25 -18.94
N GLY A 41 -0.96 -7.05 -19.25
CA GLY A 41 -0.13 -6.08 -18.57
C GLY A 41 -0.62 -4.64 -18.76
N HIS A 42 -1.02 -4.28 -19.99
CA HIS A 42 -1.57 -2.94 -20.30
C HIS A 42 -2.84 -2.59 -19.52
N THR A 43 -3.63 -3.61 -19.17
CA THR A 43 -4.95 -3.48 -18.54
C THR A 43 -4.95 -3.81 -17.05
N ALA A 44 -3.86 -4.39 -16.53
CA ALA A 44 -3.76 -4.82 -15.12
C ALA A 44 -3.99 -3.68 -14.11
N ALA A 45 -3.64 -2.44 -14.47
CA ALA A 45 -3.85 -1.27 -13.62
C ALA A 45 -5.28 -0.72 -13.66
N ASN A 46 -6.08 -1.09 -14.67
CA ASN A 46 -7.39 -0.48 -14.92
C ASN A 46 -8.30 -0.53 -13.68
N PRO A 47 -8.45 -1.66 -12.95
CA PRO A 47 -9.35 -1.71 -11.80
C PRO A 47 -9.01 -0.67 -10.71
N ILE A 48 -7.72 -0.44 -10.46
CA ILE A 48 -7.23 0.50 -9.44
C ILE A 48 -7.38 1.95 -9.93
N VAL A 49 -6.95 2.22 -11.16
CA VAL A 49 -6.99 3.57 -11.73
C VAL A 49 -8.44 4.05 -11.86
N THR A 50 -9.33 3.21 -12.41
CA THR A 50 -10.74 3.61 -12.60
C THR A 50 -11.48 3.70 -11.28
N SER A 51 -11.19 2.85 -10.29
CA SER A 51 -11.83 2.96 -8.97
C SER A 51 -11.41 4.22 -8.25
N ILE A 52 -10.13 4.62 -8.31
CA ILE A 52 -9.69 5.88 -7.71
C ILE A 52 -10.33 7.06 -8.44
N GLN A 53 -10.38 7.05 -9.79
CA GLN A 53 -11.01 8.14 -10.56
C GLN A 53 -12.48 8.35 -10.20
N ASN A 54 -13.26 7.27 -10.05
CA ASN A 54 -14.70 7.36 -9.81
C ASN A 54 -15.07 7.44 -8.32
N PHE A 55 -14.21 6.91 -7.44
CA PHE A 55 -14.52 6.75 -6.02
C PHE A 55 -13.42 7.31 -5.10
N ARG A 56 -12.66 8.33 -5.55
CA ARG A 56 -11.55 8.94 -4.78
C ARG A 56 -11.92 9.25 -3.33
N HIS A 57 -13.12 9.78 -3.10
CA HIS A 57 -13.62 10.12 -1.78
C HIS A 57 -13.68 8.92 -0.80
N LEU A 58 -13.80 7.67 -1.29
CA LEU A 58 -13.73 6.47 -0.45
C LEU A 58 -12.29 6.17 -0.03
N TYR A 59 -11.31 6.38 -0.92
CA TYR A 59 -9.90 6.25 -0.59
C TYR A 59 -9.46 7.31 0.41
N GLU A 60 -9.86 8.57 0.18
CA GLU A 60 -9.52 9.69 1.05
C GLU A 60 -10.09 9.60 2.48
N LYS A 61 -11.09 8.74 2.70
CA LYS A 61 -11.64 8.41 4.03
C LYS A 61 -10.81 7.36 4.77
N LEU A 62 -10.00 6.57 4.05
CA LEU A 62 -9.20 5.48 4.61
C LEU A 62 -7.73 5.85 4.84
N VAL A 63 -7.30 7.01 4.35
CA VAL A 63 -5.92 7.49 4.51
C VAL A 63 -5.76 8.40 5.72
N LEU A 64 -4.60 8.27 6.36
CA LEU A 64 -4.11 9.16 7.41
C LEU A 64 -3.68 10.49 6.77
N ARG A 65 -4.16 11.61 7.33
CA ARG A 65 -3.87 12.97 6.83
C ARG A 65 -2.86 13.71 7.68
N ASP A 66 -2.65 13.24 8.90
CA ASP A 66 -1.71 13.76 9.89
C ASP A 66 -0.28 13.23 9.70
N ARG A 67 -0.09 12.26 8.80
CA ARG A 67 1.21 11.62 8.53
C ARG A 67 1.56 11.70 7.06
N GLU A 68 2.82 11.99 6.80
CA GLU A 68 3.40 11.91 5.44
C GLU A 68 3.82 10.49 5.07
N PHE A 69 4.13 9.66 6.07
CA PHE A 69 4.61 8.31 5.87
C PHE A 69 4.12 7.36 6.95
N GLU A 70 3.74 6.16 6.53
CA GLU A 70 3.32 5.05 7.39
C GLU A 70 3.81 3.75 6.75
N THR A 71 4.40 2.86 7.53
CA THR A 71 4.96 1.60 7.03
C THR A 71 3.93 0.47 7.10
N GLY A 72 2.97 0.54 8.02
CA GLY A 72 2.08 -0.57 8.36
C GLY A 72 2.81 -1.74 9.02
N PHE A 73 4.07 -1.55 9.41
CA PHE A 73 4.91 -2.56 10.05
C PHE A 73 4.86 -2.39 11.58
N ASN A 74 4.43 -3.44 12.28
CA ASN A 74 4.43 -3.46 13.74
C ASN A 74 5.77 -3.96 14.26
N LEU A 75 6.60 -3.03 14.75
CA LEU A 75 7.91 -3.35 15.30
C LEU A 75 7.81 -4.23 16.57
N ALA A 76 6.82 -3.98 17.43
CA ALA A 76 6.61 -4.74 18.67
C ALA A 76 6.36 -6.21 18.39
N GLU A 77 5.47 -6.47 17.44
CA GLU A 77 5.11 -7.82 17.03
C GLU A 77 6.32 -8.53 16.42
N SER A 78 7.08 -7.82 15.59
CA SER A 78 8.21 -8.39 14.86
C SER A 78 9.37 -8.82 15.75
N VAL A 79 9.60 -8.11 16.88
CA VAL A 79 10.66 -8.47 17.82
C VAL A 79 10.23 -9.47 18.88
N ARG A 80 8.92 -9.76 19.01
CA ARG A 80 8.34 -10.55 20.09
C ARG A 80 9.02 -11.92 20.25
N GLU A 81 9.11 -12.69 19.18
CA GLU A 81 9.69 -14.04 19.21
C GLU A 81 11.17 -14.03 19.64
N SER A 82 11.95 -13.08 19.10
CA SER A 82 13.35 -12.90 19.49
C SER A 82 13.49 -12.48 20.96
N CYS A 83 12.61 -11.59 21.43
CA CYS A 83 12.59 -11.14 22.82
C CYS A 83 12.30 -12.28 23.79
N GLU A 84 11.29 -13.10 23.48
CA GLU A 84 10.90 -14.28 24.25
C GLU A 84 12.04 -15.30 24.33
N ALA A 85 12.68 -15.61 23.20
CA ALA A 85 13.80 -16.54 23.14
C ALA A 85 15.03 -16.05 23.94
N ALA A 86 15.26 -14.74 23.97
CA ALA A 86 16.38 -14.13 24.71
C ALA A 86 16.05 -13.78 26.17
N GLY A 87 14.81 -13.98 26.63
CA GLY A 87 14.38 -13.62 27.98
C GLY A 87 14.37 -12.12 28.27
N ARG A 88 14.18 -11.27 27.25
CA ARG A 88 14.15 -9.81 27.37
C ARG A 88 12.74 -9.25 27.15
N PRO A 89 12.32 -8.16 27.83
CA PRO A 89 11.04 -7.51 27.56
C PRO A 89 11.05 -6.76 26.21
N VAL A 90 9.89 -6.65 25.57
CA VAL A 90 9.69 -5.82 24.37
C VAL A 90 9.59 -4.36 24.80
N ASN A 91 10.65 -3.59 24.60
CA ASN A 91 10.69 -2.14 24.80
C ASN A 91 10.86 -1.46 23.44
N ILE A 92 9.77 -1.00 22.88
CA ILE A 92 9.70 -0.29 21.59
C ILE A 92 8.71 0.86 21.70
#